data_AF-A0AAV6AYN7-F1
#
_entry.id   AF-A0AAV6AYN7-F1
#
_cell.length_a   1.000
_cell.length_b   1.000
_cell.length_c   1.000
_cell.angle_alpha   90.00
_cell.angle_beta   90.00
_cell.angle_gamma   90.00
#
_symmetry.space_group_name_H-M   'P 1'
#
loop_
_entity.id
_entity.type
_entity.pdbx_description
1 polymer ?
#
loop_
_entity_poly.entity_id
_entity_poly.type
_entity_poly.pdbx_seq_one_letter_code
_entity_poly.pdbx_strand_id
1 'polypeptide(L)'
;FPQLLAPVDDLPPATLITSIQSKGTQRIVRGISHDNGRIATVTVNGQKATITTQHSGVADWIISLDAPAAGRYLAKATDHAGNAELTPHEVIHPVQ
;
A
#
# COMPACT_ATOMS: atom_id res chain seq x y z
N PHE A 1 43.05 1.67 -1.99
CA PHE A 1 41.76 0.96 -2.09
C PHE A 1 40.91 1.67 -3.13
N PRO A 2 40.13 0.96 -3.99
CA PRO A 2 39.23 1.63 -4.91
C PRO A 2 38.12 2.33 -4.13
N GLN A 3 37.50 3.34 -4.75
CA GLN A 3 36.34 4.02 -4.20
C GLN A 3 35.18 3.02 -4.03
N LEU A 4 34.54 3.04 -2.86
CA LEU A 4 33.37 2.22 -2.57
C LEU A 4 32.15 2.74 -3.36
N LEU A 5 31.33 1.83 -3.87
CA LEU A 5 30.09 2.17 -4.56
C LEU A 5 29.12 2.90 -3.62
N ALA A 6 28.31 3.80 -4.19
CA ALA A 6 27.22 4.50 -3.50
C ALA A 6 25.88 4.05 -4.14
N PRO A 7 25.35 2.87 -3.76
CA PRO A 7 24.07 2.41 -4.28
C PRO A 7 22.95 3.40 -3.92
N VAL A 8 22.05 3.62 -4.87
CA VAL A 8 20.84 4.43 -4.71
C VAL A 8 19.64 3.49 -4.73
N ASP A 9 18.62 3.82 -3.95
CA ASP A 9 17.36 3.07 -3.95
C ASP A 9 16.41 3.63 -5.01
N ASP A 10 16.37 2.95 -6.16
CA ASP A 10 15.65 3.35 -7.37
C ASP A 10 14.52 2.37 -7.74
N LEU A 11 14.22 1.40 -6.87
CA LEU A 11 13.20 0.40 -7.11
C LEU A 11 11.84 0.88 -6.58
N PRO A 12 10.76 0.74 -7.35
CA PRO A 12 9.42 1.08 -6.88
C PRO A 12 8.87 0.01 -5.94
N PRO A 13 8.09 0.41 -4.92
CA PRO A 13 7.40 -0.55 -4.06
C PRO A 13 6.26 -1.25 -4.81
N ALA A 14 5.77 -2.35 -4.22
CA ALA A 14 4.55 -3.05 -4.65
C ALA A 14 3.57 -3.20 -3.48
N THR A 15 2.27 -3.12 -3.74
CA THR A 15 1.21 -3.24 -2.73
C THR A 15 0.13 -4.21 -3.17
N LEU A 16 -0.48 -4.90 -2.20
CA LEU A 16 -1.61 -5.78 -2.44
C LEU A 16 -2.69 -5.55 -1.38
N ILE A 17 -3.95 -5.59 -1.83
CA ILE A 17 -5.13 -5.66 -0.97
C ILE A 17 -5.33 -7.14 -0.65
N THR A 18 -5.36 -7.50 0.63
CA THR A 18 -5.52 -8.89 1.08
C THR A 18 -6.91 -9.17 1.64
N SER A 19 -7.63 -8.14 2.13
CA SER A 19 -9.02 -8.30 2.53
C SER A 19 -9.83 -7.00 2.48
N ILE A 20 -11.14 -7.15 2.25
CA ILE A 20 -12.15 -6.10 2.34
C ILE A 20 -13.29 -6.67 3.17
N GLN A 21 -13.56 -6.06 4.32
CA GLN A 21 -14.60 -6.51 5.26
C GLN A 21 -15.66 -5.42 5.46
N SER A 22 -16.93 -5.79 5.43
CA SER A 22 -18.04 -4.88 5.73
C SER A 22 -18.16 -4.60 7.23
N LYS A 23 -18.33 -3.33 7.61
CA LYS A 23 -18.65 -2.89 8.97
C LYS A 23 -19.67 -1.76 8.92
N GLY A 24 -20.95 -2.13 8.83
CA GLY A 24 -22.04 -1.18 8.57
C GLY A 24 -21.85 -0.50 7.20
N THR A 25 -21.89 0.83 7.17
CA THR A 25 -21.64 1.64 5.97
C THR A 25 -20.16 1.72 5.58
N GLN A 26 -19.27 1.27 6.46
CA GLN A 26 -17.83 1.30 6.24
C GLN A 26 -17.29 -0.02 5.73
N ARG A 27 -16.06 0.05 5.24
CA ARG A 27 -15.23 -1.05 4.76
C ARG A 27 -13.89 -0.98 5.46
N ILE A 28 -13.52 -2.07 6.12
CA ILE A 28 -12.18 -2.26 6.64
C ILE A 28 -11.38 -2.96 5.54
N VAL A 29 -10.39 -2.26 5.00
CA VAL A 29 -9.49 -2.77 3.96
C VAL A 29 -8.13 -3.02 4.58
N ARG A 30 -7.56 -4.18 4.30
CA ARG A 30 -6.21 -4.57 4.74
C ARG A 30 -5.36 -4.95 3.55
N GLY A 31 -4.06 -4.85 3.74
CA GLY A 31 -3.11 -5.29 2.74
C GLY A 31 -1.70 -5.35 3.26
N ILE A 32 -0.82 -5.66 2.32
CA ILE A 32 0.63 -5.72 2.50
C ILE A 32 1.29 -4.87 1.44
N SER A 33 2.44 -4.30 1.76
CA SER A 33 3.33 -3.65 0.79
C SER A 33 4.74 -4.19 0.96
N HIS A 34 5.48 -4.27 -0.14
CA HIS A 34 6.86 -4.74 -0.15
C HIS A 34 7.77 -3.76 -0.90
N ASP A 35 8.99 -3.62 -0.39
CA ASP A 35 10.05 -2.78 -0.92
C ASP A 35 11.43 -3.27 -0.43
N ASN A 36 12.50 -2.99 -1.17
CA ASN A 36 13.88 -3.29 -0.72
C ASN A 36 14.41 -2.28 0.32
N GLY A 37 13.67 -1.20 0.58
CA GLY A 37 13.88 -0.27 1.67
C GLY A 37 12.70 -0.23 2.64
N ARG A 38 12.08 0.94 2.78
CA ARG A 38 10.97 1.18 3.71
C ARG A 38 9.82 1.84 2.97
N ILE A 39 8.64 1.23 3.06
CA ILE A 39 7.37 1.88 2.74
C ILE A 39 7.18 3.14 3.60
N ALA A 40 6.89 4.27 2.96
CA ALA A 40 6.58 5.54 3.60
C ALA A 40 5.07 5.77 3.68
N THR A 41 4.34 5.47 2.59
CA THR A 41 2.89 5.65 2.55
C THR A 41 2.20 4.53 1.80
N VAL A 42 0.97 4.24 2.22
CA VAL A 42 0.00 3.47 1.46
C VAL A 42 -1.29 4.26 1.44
N THR A 43 -1.93 4.32 0.28
CA THR A 43 -3.25 4.94 0.12
C THR A 43 -4.23 3.94 -0.48
N VAL A 44 -5.50 4.05 -0.11
CA VAL A 44 -6.61 3.37 -0.77
C VAL A 44 -7.59 4.42 -1.25
N ASN A 45 -7.86 4.47 -2.56
CA ASN A 45 -8.68 5.50 -3.19
C ASN A 45 -8.25 6.94 -2.81
N GLY A 46 -6.93 7.16 -2.70
CA GLY A 46 -6.34 8.44 -2.31
C GLY A 46 -6.37 8.75 -0.81
N GLN A 47 -7.01 7.92 0.02
CA GLN A 47 -7.02 8.08 1.47
C GLN A 47 -5.87 7.31 2.12
N LYS A 48 -5.17 7.93 3.06
CA LYS A 48 -4.00 7.32 3.72
C LYS A 48 -4.41 6.15 4.62
N ALA A 49 -3.80 5.00 4.40
CA ALA A 49 -3.89 3.85 5.30
C ALA A 49 -2.88 3.96 6.45
N THR A 50 -3.18 3.27 7.54
CA THR A 50 -2.27 3.13 8.69
C THR A 50 -1.39 1.92 8.47
N ILE A 51 -0.07 2.11 8.44
CA ILE A 51 0.91 1.03 8.52
C ILE A 51 0.92 0.52 9.96
N THR A 52 0.61 -0.76 10.17
CA THR A 52 0.50 -1.37 11.51
C THR A 52 1.77 -2.06 11.95
N THR A 53 2.54 -2.57 10.99
CA THR A 53 3.81 -3.29 11.20
C THR A 53 4.70 -2.99 10.00
N GLN A 54 6.01 -2.95 10.22
CA GLN A 54 6.97 -2.80 9.12
C GLN A 54 8.31 -3.40 9.52
N HIS A 55 8.73 -4.44 8.82
CA HIS A 55 10.00 -5.12 9.05
C HIS A 55 10.45 -5.85 7.79
N SER A 56 11.76 -5.96 7.60
CA SER A 56 12.37 -6.78 6.54
C SER A 56 11.78 -6.55 5.15
N GLY A 57 11.55 -5.29 4.78
CA GLY A 57 11.01 -4.91 3.47
C GLY A 57 9.50 -5.15 3.29
N VAL A 58 8.78 -5.59 4.32
CA VAL A 58 7.32 -5.80 4.29
C VAL A 58 6.62 -4.85 5.27
N ALA A 59 5.48 -4.30 4.88
CA ALA A 59 4.62 -3.49 5.72
C ALA A 59 3.16 -3.96 5.65
N ASP A 60 2.56 -4.30 6.80
CA ASP A 60 1.10 -4.52 6.86
C ASP A 60 0.40 -3.18 7.06
N TRP A 61 -0.76 -3.02 6.43
CA TRP A 61 -1.53 -1.79 6.53
C TRP A 61 -3.04 -2.05 6.62
N ILE A 62 -3.75 -1.06 7.17
CA ILE A 62 -5.20 -1.07 7.34
C ILE A 62 -5.79 0.33 7.12
N ILE A 63 -7.00 0.38 6.56
CA ILE A 63 -7.82 1.59 6.50
C ILE A 63 -9.30 1.25 6.72
N SER A 64 -10.03 2.16 7.36
CA SER A 64 -11.51 2.16 7.36
C SER A 64 -11.98 3.31 6.49
N LEU A 65 -12.84 3.02 5.52
CA LEU A 65 -13.39 4.01 4.59
C LEU A 65 -14.85 3.70 4.28
N ASP A 66 -15.62 4.70 3.86
CA ASP A 66 -16.99 4.48 3.41
C ASP A 66 -17.01 3.62 2.14
N ALA A 67 -17.99 2.72 2.02
CA ALA A 67 -18.08 1.84 0.87
C ALA A 67 -18.15 2.65 -0.44
N PRO A 68 -17.16 2.50 -1.37
CA PRO A 68 -17.17 3.24 -2.62
C PRO A 68 -18.36 2.79 -3.47
N ALA A 69 -19.06 3.74 -4.09
CA ALA A 69 -20.28 3.46 -4.87
C ALA A 69 -20.06 2.41 -5.99
N ALA A 70 -18.87 2.41 -6.62
CA ALA A 70 -18.52 1.46 -7.66
C ALA A 70 -17.89 0.15 -7.13
N GLY A 71 -17.78 -0.02 -5.80
CA GLY A 71 -17.07 -1.16 -5.20
C GLY A 71 -15.59 -1.23 -5.58
N ARG A 72 -15.00 -0.14 -6.07
CA ARG A 72 -13.61 -0.08 -6.55
C ARG A 72 -12.66 0.33 -5.43
N TYR A 73 -11.60 -0.44 -5.25
CA TYR A 73 -10.52 -0.18 -4.29
C TYR A 73 -9.19 -0.18 -5.03
N LEU A 74 -8.53 0.97 -5.06
CA LEU A 74 -7.22 1.15 -5.65
C LEU A 74 -6.21 1.44 -4.55
N ALA A 75 -5.33 0.49 -4.27
CA ALA A 75 -4.24 0.65 -3.31
C ALA A 75 -2.95 1.09 -4.03
N LYS A 76 -2.24 2.07 -3.48
CA LYS A 76 -0.95 2.55 -4.01
C LYS A 76 0.04 2.82 -2.89
N ALA A 77 1.29 2.38 -3.06
CA ALA A 77 2.39 2.64 -2.12
C ALA A 77 3.43 3.65 -2.63
N THR A 78 4.14 4.28 -1.68
CA THR A 78 5.41 4.99 -1.90
C THR A 78 6.43 4.57 -0.85
N ASP A 79 7.70 4.53 -1.21
CA ASP A 79 8.79 4.27 -0.27
C ASP A 79 9.38 5.58 0.32
N HIS A 80 10.41 5.44 1.16
CA HIS A 80 11.14 6.54 1.77
C HIS A 80 12.18 7.19 0.86
N ALA A 81 12.61 6.52 -0.22
CA ALA A 81 13.48 7.10 -1.24
C ALA A 81 12.69 8.01 -2.21
N GLY A 82 11.36 7.92 -2.18
CA GLY A 82 10.44 8.71 -2.99
C GLY A 82 9.94 7.95 -4.23
N ASN A 83 10.26 6.66 -4.38
CA ASN A 83 9.72 5.87 -5.47
C ASN A 83 8.23 5.59 -5.23
N ALA A 84 7.47 5.64 -6.31
CA ALA A 84 6.04 5.36 -6.31
C ALA A 84 5.80 4.06 -7.06
N GLU A 85 4.86 3.27 -6.55
CA GLU A 85 4.42 2.06 -7.21
C GLU A 85 3.92 2.35 -8.63
N LEU A 86 4.39 1.55 -9.59
CA LEU A 86 4.10 1.71 -11.02
C LEU A 86 2.75 1.11 -11.42
N THR A 87 2.37 0.01 -10.78
CA THR A 87 1.13 -0.74 -11.07
C THR A 87 0.32 -0.91 -9.80
N PRO A 88 -0.44 0.12 -9.37
CA PRO A 88 -1.26 0.06 -8.16
C PRO A 88 -2.25 -1.12 -8.21
N HIS A 89 -2.48 -1.77 -7.08
CA HIS A 89 -3.37 -2.91 -7.02
C HIS A 89 -4.84 -2.47 -6.95
N GLU A 90 -5.62 -2.93 -7.93
CA GLU A 90 -7.04 -2.63 -8.04
C GLU A 90 -7.89 -3.88 -7.83
N VAL A 91 -8.92 -3.75 -6.98
CA VAL A 91 -9.92 -4.81 -6.73
C VAL A 91 -11.32 -4.22 -6.87
N ILE A 92 -12.20 -4.95 -7.55
CA ILE A 92 -13.64 -4.71 -7.56
C ILE A 92 -14.29 -5.64 -6.54
N HIS A 93 -14.81 -5.08 -5.46
CA HIS A 93 -15.58 -5.78 -4.44
C HIS A 93 -16.96 -5.13 -4.33
N PRO A 94 -18.01 -5.75 -4.88
CA PRO A 94 -19.36 -5.19 -4.88
C PRO A 94 -19.85 -4.86 -3.47
N VAL A 95 -20.69 -3.83 -3.37
CA VAL A 95 -21.45 -3.55 -2.16
C VAL A 95 -22.55 -4.60 -2.09
N GLN A 96 -22.44 -5.52 -1.13
CA GLN A 96 -23.55 -6.39 -0.70
C GLN A 96 -24.47 -5.63 0.25
#